data_AF-A0AAW8KYG7-F1
#
_entry.id   AF-A0AAW8KYG7-F1
#
_cell.length_a   1.000
_cell.length_b   1.000
_cell.length_c   1.000
_cell.angle_alpha   90.00
_cell.angle_beta   90.00
_cell.angle_gamma   90.00
#
_symmetry.space_group_name_H-M   'P 1'
#
loop_
_entity.id
_entity.type
_entity.pdbx_description
1 polymer ?
#
loop_
_entity_poly.entity_id
_entity_poly.type
_entity_poly.pdbx_seq_one_letter_code
_entity_poly.pdbx_strand_id
1 'polypeptide(L)'
;LLFEKVGTAPVLPIVITNGLSWPVLSESHPIQQLDGLTQTPQVTIDIRFSTRNDGALIFDIDYAQEAFPPNMIDDFLDALQLAIKQIIDSEIFSFDLSNFFCELQNKRLYFKNNESDHSSIPLENNAKQQN
;
A
#
# COMPACT_ATOMS: atom_id res chain seq x y z
N LEU A 1 21.63 12.44 -9.18
CA LEU A 1 20.90 11.55 -8.24
C LEU A 1 20.96 10.10 -8.73
N LEU A 2 20.82 9.09 -7.87
CA LEU A 2 20.94 7.66 -8.23
C LEU A 2 20.03 7.27 -9.42
N PHE A 3 18.85 7.90 -9.52
CA PHE A 3 17.91 7.79 -10.64
C PHE A 3 18.52 8.18 -12.00
N GLU A 4 19.31 9.26 -12.06
CA GLU A 4 19.96 9.75 -13.28
C GLU A 4 21.04 8.79 -13.79
N LYS A 5 21.53 7.87 -12.94
CA LYS A 5 22.57 6.90 -13.31
C LYS A 5 22.04 5.53 -13.75
N VAL A 6 20.82 5.15 -13.36
CA VAL A 6 20.29 3.78 -13.56
C VAL A 6 19.06 3.77 -14.48
N GLY A 7 18.49 4.94 -14.81
CA GLY A 7 17.42 5.09 -15.81
C GLY A 7 16.09 4.44 -15.45
N THR A 8 16.00 3.79 -14.29
CA THR A 8 14.78 3.13 -13.80
C THR A 8 14.30 3.89 -12.57
N ALA A 9 13.03 4.27 -12.56
CA ALA A 9 12.41 4.87 -11.37
C ALA A 9 12.55 3.90 -10.19
N PRO A 10 12.96 4.37 -9.00
CA PRO A 10 13.00 3.51 -7.84
C PRO A 10 11.59 2.96 -7.59
N VAL A 11 11.48 1.64 -7.42
CA VAL A 11 10.25 1.04 -6.90
C VAL A 11 10.04 1.62 -5.51
N LEU A 12 8.97 2.39 -5.35
CA LEU A 12 8.61 2.95 -4.06
C LEU A 12 8.11 1.81 -3.14
N PRO A 13 8.53 1.76 -1.87
CA PRO A 13 8.20 0.68 -0.96
C PRO A 13 6.75 0.79 -0.45
N ILE A 14 6.22 -0.35 0.00
CA ILE A 14 5.11 -0.39 0.96
C ILE A 14 5.74 -0.57 2.35
N VAL A 15 5.40 0.32 3.28
CA VAL A 15 5.90 0.31 4.65
C VAL A 15 4.79 -0.13 5.59
N ILE A 16 5.15 -0.94 6.58
CA ILE A 16 4.24 -1.42 7.62
C ILE A 16 4.86 -1.09 8.98
N THR A 17 4.15 -0.29 9.77
CA THR A 17 4.53 0.10 11.13
C THR A 17 3.66 -0.60 12.16
N ASN A 18 4.29 -1.34 13.08
CA ASN A 18 3.61 -1.90 14.25
C ASN A 18 3.67 -0.91 15.42
N GLY A 19 2.56 -0.24 15.68
CA GLY A 19 2.34 0.65 16.82
C GLY A 19 1.44 0.06 17.91
N LEU A 20 1.23 -1.27 17.93
CA LEU A 20 0.32 -1.91 18.89
C LEU A 20 0.77 -1.77 20.35
N SER A 21 2.06 -1.55 20.57
CA SER A 21 2.67 -1.36 21.90
C SER A 21 2.78 0.11 22.31
N TRP A 22 2.26 1.04 21.50
CA TRP A 22 2.35 2.47 21.83
C TRP A 22 1.42 2.84 22.99
N PRO A 23 1.83 3.80 23.84
CA PRO A 23 0.99 4.25 24.94
C PRO A 23 -0.24 4.96 24.38
N VAL A 24 -1.41 4.60 24.89
CA VAL A 24 -2.66 5.25 24.55
C VAL A 24 -3.13 6.11 25.72
N LEU A 25 -3.58 7.32 25.43
CA LEU A 25 -4.14 8.22 26.44
C LEU A 25 -5.55 7.78 26.83
N SER A 26 -5.89 7.89 28.12
CA SER A 26 -7.25 7.63 28.58
C SER A 26 -8.24 8.66 28.01
N GLU A 27 -9.52 8.30 27.87
CA GLU A 27 -10.55 9.25 27.42
C GLU A 27 -10.65 10.50 28.30
N SER A 28 -10.38 10.33 29.60
CA SER A 28 -10.38 11.40 30.60
C SER A 28 -9.10 12.26 30.59
N HIS A 29 -8.14 11.97 29.71
CA HIS A 29 -6.89 12.71 29.66
C HIS A 29 -7.13 14.15 29.15
N PRO A 30 -6.52 15.18 29.77
CA PRO A 30 -6.77 16.58 29.38
C PRO A 30 -6.24 16.95 27.98
N ILE A 31 -5.47 16.06 27.37
CA ILE A 31 -4.96 16.17 26.00
C ILE A 31 -5.55 15.01 25.19
N GLN A 32 -6.19 15.33 24.08
CA GLN A 32 -6.74 14.37 23.13
C GLN A 32 -6.16 14.61 21.74
N GLN A 33 -5.86 13.52 21.02
CA GLN A 33 -5.50 13.60 19.60
C GLN A 33 -6.76 13.88 18.79
N LEU A 34 -6.77 14.98 18.04
CA LEU A 34 -7.89 15.34 17.17
C LEU A 34 -7.69 14.83 15.74
N ASP A 35 -6.50 15.06 15.18
CA ASP A 35 -6.13 14.68 13.82
C ASP A 35 -4.60 14.65 13.68
N GLY A 36 -4.09 14.05 12.60
CA GLY A 36 -2.68 14.03 12.24
C GLY A 36 -2.48 13.62 10.79
N LEU A 37 -1.71 14.41 10.04
CA LEU A 37 -1.29 14.10 8.68
C LEU A 37 0.14 13.55 8.69
N THR A 38 0.32 12.30 8.29
CA THR A 38 1.67 11.76 8.05
C THR A 38 2.05 12.05 6.59
N GLN A 39 3.23 12.59 6.36
CA GLN A 39 3.80 12.68 5.00
C GLN A 39 5.05 11.81 4.96
N THR A 40 5.05 10.83 4.07
CA THR A 40 6.18 9.93 3.81
C THR A 40 6.61 10.03 2.35
N PRO A 41 7.37 11.09 1.96
CA PRO A 41 7.65 11.45 0.55
C PRO A 41 8.45 10.44 -0.29
N GLN A 42 8.65 9.22 0.20
CA GLN A 42 9.46 8.17 -0.43
C GLN A 42 8.82 6.78 -0.30
N VAL A 43 7.52 6.73 -0.03
CA VAL A 43 6.75 5.49 0.21
C VAL A 43 5.50 5.51 -0.66
N THR A 44 5.14 4.36 -1.25
CA THR A 44 3.92 4.22 -2.06
C THR A 44 2.70 4.10 -1.16
N ILE A 45 2.79 3.26 -0.13
CA ILE A 45 1.77 3.07 0.91
C ILE A 45 2.48 2.94 2.26
N ASP A 46 2.09 3.75 3.24
CA ASP A 46 2.47 3.62 4.64
C ASP A 46 1.27 3.10 5.44
N ILE A 47 1.37 1.90 5.98
CA ILE A 47 0.33 1.24 6.77
C ILE A 47 0.80 1.22 8.22
N ARG A 48 -0.01 1.77 9.12
CA ARG A 48 0.27 1.77 10.55
C ARG A 48 -0.85 1.13 11.33
N PHE A 49 -0.49 0.15 12.15
CA PHE A 49 -1.42 -0.49 13.08
C PHE A 49 -1.21 0.06 14.48
N SER A 50 -2.28 0.45 15.15
CA SER A 50 -2.23 0.89 16.55
C SER A 50 -3.46 0.44 17.31
N THR A 51 -3.46 0.61 18.62
CA THR A 51 -4.62 0.35 19.47
C THR A 51 -5.20 1.67 19.95
N ARG A 52 -6.53 1.80 19.91
CA ARG A 52 -7.25 2.86 20.62
C ARG A 52 -7.44 2.44 22.08
N ASN A 53 -7.80 3.39 22.94
CA ASN A 53 -7.94 3.21 24.38
C ASN A 53 -9.03 2.21 24.78
N ASP A 54 -10.02 1.98 23.91
CA ASP A 54 -11.06 0.96 24.05
C ASP A 54 -10.63 -0.44 23.56
N GLY A 55 -9.36 -0.59 23.14
CA GLY A 55 -8.80 -1.83 22.61
C GLY A 55 -9.11 -2.08 21.13
N ALA A 56 -9.77 -1.15 20.44
CA ALA A 56 -9.99 -1.28 19.01
C ALA A 56 -8.68 -1.20 18.22
N LEU A 57 -8.56 -2.06 17.21
CA LEU A 57 -7.47 -2.01 16.24
C LEU A 57 -7.72 -0.88 15.25
N ILE A 58 -6.72 -0.01 15.08
CA ILE A 58 -6.74 1.11 14.16
C ILE A 58 -5.75 0.85 13.02
N PHE A 59 -6.19 1.13 11.81
CA PHE A 59 -5.39 1.11 10.59
C PHE A 59 -5.32 2.53 10.03
N ASP A 60 -4.16 3.18 10.13
CA ASP A 60 -3.89 4.41 9.37
C ASP A 60 -3.18 4.01 8.08
N ILE A 61 -3.69 4.43 6.93
CA ILE A 61 -3.14 4.08 5.61
C ILE A 61 -2.97 5.36 4.81
N ASP A 62 -1.72 5.80 4.68
CA ASP A 62 -1.33 6.94 3.84
C ASP A 62 -0.74 6.41 2.53
N TYR A 63 -0.99 7.10 1.41
CA TYR A 63 -0.50 6.65 0.11
C TYR A 63 -0.12 7.82 -0.81
N ALA A 64 0.85 7.57 -1.69
CA ALA A 64 1.22 8.50 -2.75
C ALA A 64 0.18 8.42 -3.88
N GLN A 65 -0.71 9.40 -3.95
CA GLN A 65 -1.85 9.39 -4.87
C GLN A 65 -1.46 9.24 -6.35
N GLU A 66 -0.34 9.83 -6.76
CA GLU A 66 0.17 9.75 -8.13
C GLU A 66 0.81 8.40 -8.48
N ALA A 67 1.09 7.56 -7.47
CA ALA A 67 1.70 6.25 -7.68
C ALA A 67 0.69 5.16 -8.07
N PHE A 68 -0.62 5.45 -8.02
CA PHE A 68 -1.67 4.47 -8.25
C PHE A 68 -2.63 4.89 -9.37
N PRO A 69 -3.08 3.94 -10.21
CA PRO A 69 -4.20 4.16 -11.09
C PRO A 69 -5.47 4.52 -10.31
N PRO A 70 -6.42 5.28 -10.91
CA PRO A 70 -7.70 5.58 -10.28
C PRO A 70 -8.41 4.33 -9.77
N ASN A 71 -9.06 4.44 -8.61
CA ASN A 71 -9.80 3.38 -7.89
C ASN A 71 -8.95 2.25 -7.30
N MET A 72 -7.66 2.13 -7.60
CA MET A 72 -6.86 0.99 -7.12
C MET A 72 -6.77 0.95 -5.58
N ILE A 73 -6.61 2.12 -4.95
CA ILE A 73 -6.55 2.21 -3.48
C ILE A 73 -7.92 1.97 -2.85
N ASP A 74 -9.00 2.49 -3.44
CA ASP A 74 -10.35 2.22 -2.96
C ASP A 74 -10.66 0.72 -3.01
N ASP A 75 -10.35 0.07 -4.13
CA ASP A 75 -10.55 -1.37 -4.31
C ASP A 75 -9.66 -2.20 -3.34
N PHE A 76 -8.46 -1.72 -3.01
CA PHE A 76 -7.60 -2.32 -1.98
C PHE A 76 -8.22 -2.20 -0.58
N LEU A 77 -8.75 -1.03 -0.22
CA LEU A 77 -9.40 -0.80 1.07
C LEU A 77 -10.68 -1.64 1.20
N ASP A 78 -11.47 -1.76 0.13
CA ASP A 78 -12.65 -2.62 0.08
C ASP A 78 -12.28 -4.10 0.24
N ALA A 79 -11.21 -4.56 -0.43
CA ALA A 79 -10.69 -5.92 -0.28
C ALA A 79 -10.23 -6.20 1.16
N LEU A 80 -9.52 -5.26 1.78
CA LEU A 80 -9.06 -5.35 3.16
C LEU A 80 -10.24 -5.43 4.13
N GLN A 81 -11.25 -4.57 3.96
CA GLN A 81 -12.46 -4.60 4.77
C GLN A 81 -13.21 -5.93 4.65
N LEU A 82 -13.34 -6.46 3.43
CA LEU A 82 -13.98 -7.75 3.18
C LEU A 82 -13.20 -8.91 3.83
N ALA A 83 -11.88 -8.92 3.74
CA ALA A 83 -11.04 -9.93 4.39
C ALA A 83 -11.19 -9.90 5.92
N ILE A 84 -11.12 -8.71 6.52
CA ILE A 84 -11.32 -8.53 7.97
C ILE A 84 -12.70 -9.04 8.38
N LYS A 85 -13.75 -8.71 7.61
CA LYS A 85 -15.10 -9.18 7.90
C LYS A 85 -15.20 -10.70 7.85
N GLN A 86 -14.63 -11.36 6.84
CA GLN A 86 -14.64 -12.82 6.76
C GLN A 86 -13.91 -13.50 7.94
N ILE A 87 -12.80 -12.90 8.39
CA ILE A 87 -12.06 -13.39 9.57
C ILE A 87 -12.92 -13.26 10.84
N ILE A 88 -13.59 -12.12 11.02
CA ILE A 88 -14.47 -11.88 12.18
C ILE A 88 -15.66 -12.83 12.15
N ASP A 89 -16.33 -12.97 11.01
CA ASP A 89 -17.55 -13.77 10.86
C ASP A 89 -17.26 -15.28 11.02
N SER A 90 -16.05 -15.74 10.67
CA SER A 90 -15.65 -17.15 10.78
C SER A 90 -14.91 -17.49 12.07
N GLU A 91 -14.43 -16.49 12.81
CA GLU A 91 -13.52 -16.63 13.96
C GLU A 91 -12.21 -17.41 13.65
N ILE A 92 -11.87 -17.54 12.36
CA ILE A 92 -10.68 -18.22 11.87
C ILE A 92 -9.89 -17.21 11.02
N PHE A 93 -8.56 -17.25 11.10
CA PHE A 93 -7.71 -16.46 10.22
C PHE A 93 -7.71 -17.04 8.80
N SER A 94 -8.83 -16.85 8.09
CA SER A 94 -9.07 -17.31 6.72
C SER A 94 -9.99 -16.33 6.00
N PHE A 95 -9.71 -16.09 4.72
CA PHE A 95 -10.51 -15.26 3.85
C PHE A 95 -10.31 -15.70 2.39
N ASP A 96 -11.33 -15.50 1.57
CA ASP A 96 -11.28 -15.67 0.11
C ASP A 96 -11.81 -14.42 -0.58
N LEU A 97 -10.95 -13.81 -1.40
CA LEU A 97 -11.24 -12.61 -2.18
C LEU A 97 -11.31 -12.90 -3.68
N SER A 98 -11.27 -14.18 -4.10
CA SER A 98 -11.21 -14.56 -5.51
C SER A 98 -12.40 -14.00 -6.30
N ASN A 99 -13.61 -14.08 -5.74
CA ASN A 99 -14.81 -13.51 -6.36
C ASN A 99 -14.73 -11.99 -6.49
N PHE A 100 -14.26 -11.30 -5.45
CA PHE A 100 -14.07 -9.85 -5.46
C PHE A 100 -13.12 -9.42 -6.57
N PHE A 101 -11.94 -10.06 -6.68
CA PHE A 101 -10.97 -9.74 -7.72
C PHE A 101 -11.44 -10.15 -9.13
N CYS A 102 -12.17 -11.25 -9.27
CA CYS A 102 -12.75 -11.66 -10.55
C CYS A 102 -13.73 -10.61 -11.09
N GLU A 103 -14.56 -10.02 -10.22
CA GLU A 103 -15.42 -8.91 -10.60
C GLU A 103 -14.63 -7.67 -11.02
N LEU A 104 -13.59 -7.32 -10.27
CA LEU A 104 -12.77 -6.14 -10.56
C LEU A 104 -11.98 -6.29 -11.87
N GLN A 105 -11.52 -7.49 -12.21
CA GLN A 105 -10.74 -7.76 -13.42
C GLN A 105 -11.46 -7.31 -14.70
N ASN A 106 -12.80 -7.41 -14.71
CA ASN A 106 -13.62 -6.97 -15.84
C ASN A 106 -13.94 -5.47 -15.78
N LYS A 107 -13.94 -4.86 -14.59
CA LYS A 107 -14.37 -3.47 -14.33
C LYS A 107 -13.21 -2.47 -14.36
N ARG A 108 -11.97 -2.89 -14.06
CA ARG A 108 -10.83 -1.98 -13.88
C ARG A 108 -9.77 -2.16 -14.96
N LEU A 109 -9.31 -1.04 -15.51
CA LEU A 109 -8.32 -0.99 -16.58
C LEU A 109 -6.92 -1.44 -16.11
N TYR A 110 -6.58 -1.20 -14.85
CA TYR A 110 -5.24 -1.52 -14.32
C TYR A 110 -4.95 -3.03 -14.21
N PHE A 111 -5.95 -3.91 -14.37
CA PHE A 111 -5.69 -5.36 -14.53
C PHE A 111 -5.25 -5.74 -15.96
N LYS A 112 -5.47 -4.87 -16.95
CA LYS A 112 -5.14 -5.14 -18.36
C LYS A 112 -3.73 -4.67 -18.75
N ASN A 113 -3.17 -3.73 -18.00
CA ASN A 113 -1.91 -3.05 -18.35
C ASN A 113 -0.64 -3.82 -17.95
N ASN A 114 -0.75 -4.96 -17.26
CA ASN A 114 0.43 -5.72 -16.81
C ASN A 114 1.00 -6.69 -17.86
N GLU A 115 0.37 -6.83 -19.03
CA GLU A 115 0.79 -7.75 -20.10
C GLU A 115 1.69 -7.08 -21.17
N SER A 116 1.81 -5.75 -21.22
CA SER A 116 2.44 -5.05 -22.35
C SER A 116 3.85 -4.48 -22.14
N ASP A 117 4.38 -4.41 -20.91
CA ASP A 117 5.60 -3.63 -20.64
C ASP A 117 6.89 -4.46 -20.43
N HIS A 118 6.85 -5.78 -20.64
CA HIS A 118 8.06 -6.62 -20.70
C HIS A 118 8.53 -6.89 -22.14
N SER A 119 8.63 -5.86 -22.98
CA SER A 119 9.45 -5.95 -24.19
C SER A 119 10.84 -5.36 -23.93
N SER A 120 11.78 -6.27 -23.63
CA SER A 120 13.24 -6.19 -23.79
C SER A 120 13.87 -4.81 -24.08
N ILE A 121 14.61 -4.28 -23.11
CA ILE A 121 15.65 -3.26 -23.40
C ILE A 121 16.88 -4.02 -23.97
N PRO A 122 17.30 -3.79 -25.22
CA PRO A 122 18.53 -4.38 -25.75
C PRO A 122 19.75 -3.76 -25.08
N LEU A 123 20.63 -4.60 -24.51
CA LEU A 123 21.96 -4.18 -24.07
C LEU A 123 22.84 -3.91 -25.30
N GLU A 124 22.90 -2.67 -25.77
CA GLU A 124 23.94 -2.26 -26.71
C GLU A 124 25.28 -2.10 -25.99
N ASN A 125 26.16 -3.09 -26.19
CA ASN A 125 27.55 -3.07 -25.75
C ASN A 125 28.36 -2.02 -26.52
N ASN A 126 28.50 -0.81 -25.96
CA ASN A 126 29.47 0.18 -26.43
C ASN A 126 30.85 -0.05 -25.78
N ALA A 127 31.56 -1.08 -26.22
CA ALA A 127 33.01 -1.17 -26.05
C ALA A 127 33.69 -0.38 -27.18
N LYS A 128 33.89 0.94 -26.98
CA LYS A 128 34.80 1.71 -27.83
C LYS A 128 36.24 1.43 -27.42
N GLN A 129 36.96 0.81 -28.35
CA GLN A 129 38.41 0.72 -28.41
C GLN A 129 39.03 2.12 -28.21
N GLN A 130 39.89 2.26 -27.20
CA GLN A 130 40.86 3.33 -27.14
C GLN A 130 42.13 2.82 -27.83
N ASN A 131 42.47 3.46 -28.95
CA ASN A 131 43.79 3.42 -29.57
C ASN A 131 44.79 4.22 -28.71
#